data_AF-A0A962R1E9-F1
#
_entry.id   AF-A0A962R1E9-F1
#
_cell.length_a   1.000
_cell.length_b   1.000
_cell.length_c   1.000
_cell.angle_alpha   90.00
_cell.angle_beta   90.00
_cell.angle_gamma   90.00
#
_symmetry.space_group_name_H-M   'P 1'
#
loop_
_entity.id
_entity.type
_entity.pdbx_description
1 polymer ?
#
loop_
_entity_poly.entity_id
_entity_poly.type
_entity_poly.pdbx_seq_one_letter_code
_entity_poly.pdbx_strand_id
1 'polypeptide(L)'
;PADCDLGELSAGWKLALQGGGEKGLSTPLVSNGSIVFTSYVPAAPAEQACAQGPGRSRTYKLALRDGAPRMAPVGSLQPQQAPVPYRELGPGLRGDVVPLQNGLLLPGIDATDAQLLSVPGRTRWRAYWRHEGVDEP
;
A
#
# COMPACT_ATOMS: atom_id res chain seq x y z
N PRO A 1 -1.99 -38.39 19.86
CA PRO A 1 -2.10 -36.91 20.00
C PRO A 1 -0.73 -36.27 19.76
N ALA A 2 -0.49 -35.80 18.54
CA ALA A 2 0.71 -35.04 18.22
C ALA A 2 0.53 -33.62 18.79
N ASP A 3 1.36 -33.29 19.77
CA ASP A 3 1.46 -31.96 20.35
C ASP A 3 1.92 -30.99 19.26
N CYS A 4 1.13 -29.96 19.00
CA CYS A 4 1.57 -28.85 18.16
C CYS A 4 2.55 -28.02 18.98
N ASP A 5 3.82 -28.42 19.00
CA ASP A 5 4.90 -27.57 19.46
C ASP A 5 4.97 -26.36 18.53
N LEU A 6 4.35 -25.26 18.96
CA LEU A 6 4.42 -23.95 18.32
C LEU A 6 5.83 -23.39 18.55
N GLY A 7 6.85 -24.09 18.06
CA GLY A 7 8.25 -23.66 18.15
C GLY A 7 8.32 -22.20 17.76
N GLU A 8 8.95 -21.38 18.61
CA GLU A 8 8.88 -19.91 18.62
C GLU A 8 8.57 -19.36 17.23
N LEU A 9 7.29 -19.12 16.98
CA LEU A 9 6.87 -18.31 15.85
C LEU A 9 7.47 -16.94 16.16
N SER A 10 8.59 -16.62 15.50
CA SER A 10 9.16 -15.28 15.59
C SER A 10 8.01 -14.30 15.40
N ALA A 11 7.95 -13.25 16.23
CA ALA A 11 6.76 -12.41 16.43
C ALA A 11 6.34 -11.57 15.19
N GLY A 12 6.69 -12.01 13.98
CA GLY A 12 6.51 -11.33 12.73
C GLY A 12 7.41 -10.11 12.63
N TRP A 13 6.99 -9.16 11.81
CA TRP A 13 7.62 -7.87 11.68
C TRP A 13 6.56 -6.77 11.79
N LYS A 14 6.99 -5.58 12.19
CA LYS A 14 6.15 -4.38 12.24
C LYS A 14 6.79 -3.28 11.41
N LEU A 15 5.95 -2.40 10.89
CA LEU A 15 6.39 -1.22 10.15
C LEU A 15 6.06 0.03 10.96
N ALA A 16 7.07 0.87 11.19
CA ALA A 16 6.85 2.26 11.58
C ALA A 16 6.63 3.10 10.31
N LEU A 17 5.45 3.71 10.20
CA LEU A 17 5.17 4.68 9.14
C LEU A 17 6.03 5.93 9.34
N GLN A 18 6.48 6.55 8.25
CA GLN A 18 7.56 7.54 8.30
C GLN A 18 7.07 8.98 8.60
N GLY A 19 5.78 9.26 8.45
CA GLY A 19 5.17 10.56 8.73
C GLY A 19 4.62 10.69 10.15
N GLY A 20 4.70 11.91 10.71
CA GLY A 20 4.09 12.23 11.99
C GLY A 20 2.57 12.10 11.93
N GLY A 21 2.00 11.25 12.80
CA GLY A 21 0.56 10.97 12.80
C GLY A 21 0.06 10.18 11.59
N GLU A 22 0.96 9.62 10.78
CA GLU A 22 0.62 8.83 9.60
C GLU A 22 -0.17 7.58 9.99
N LYS A 23 -1.23 7.27 9.23
CA LYS A 23 -2.09 6.10 9.44
C LYS A 23 -2.30 5.34 8.13
N GLY A 24 -2.39 4.02 8.23
CA GLY A 24 -2.86 3.19 7.12
C GLY A 24 -4.31 3.54 6.78
N LEU A 25 -4.62 3.66 5.49
CA LEU A 25 -5.91 4.13 5.00
C LEU A 25 -6.67 3.04 4.24
N SER A 26 -6.00 2.30 3.35
CA SER A 26 -6.64 1.22 2.59
C SER A 26 -6.55 -0.13 3.28
N THR A 27 -7.43 -1.04 2.87
CA THR A 27 -7.24 -2.48 3.12
C THR A 27 -5.95 -2.93 2.41
N PRO A 28 -4.99 -3.59 3.08
CA PRO A 28 -3.78 -4.06 2.43
C PRO A 28 -4.06 -5.15 1.40
N LEU A 29 -3.55 -4.97 0.20
CA LEU A 29 -3.61 -5.96 -0.87
C LEU A 29 -2.33 -6.80 -0.86
N VAL A 30 -2.49 -8.12 -0.75
CA VAL A 30 -1.37 -9.06 -0.71
C VAL A 30 -1.33 -9.85 -2.01
N SER A 31 -0.19 -9.84 -2.68
CA SER A 31 0.01 -10.61 -3.90
C SER A 31 1.50 -10.87 -4.17
N ASN A 32 1.82 -12.11 -4.57
CA ASN A 32 3.16 -12.55 -4.96
C ASN A 32 4.25 -12.14 -3.96
N GLY A 33 3.99 -12.38 -2.67
CA GLY A 33 4.91 -12.08 -1.57
C GLY A 33 5.09 -10.59 -1.30
N SER A 34 4.24 -9.72 -1.85
CA SER A 34 4.23 -8.28 -1.60
C SER A 34 2.93 -7.84 -0.93
N ILE A 35 3.02 -6.85 -0.05
CA ILE A 35 1.91 -6.13 0.56
C ILE A 35 1.89 -4.71 -0.02
N VAL A 36 0.72 -4.26 -0.47
CA VAL A 36 0.53 -2.91 -1.04
C VAL A 36 -0.68 -2.26 -0.36
N PHE A 37 -0.50 -1.03 0.14
CA PHE A 37 -1.58 -0.29 0.79
C PHE A 37 -1.32 1.22 0.69
N THR A 38 -2.36 2.04 0.87
CA THR A 38 -2.24 3.49 1.00
C THR A 38 -2.24 3.92 2.45
N SER A 39 -1.55 5.01 2.73
CA SER A 39 -1.56 5.71 4.02
C SER A 39 -1.80 7.19 3.82
N TYR A 40 -2.14 7.86 4.91
CA TYR A 40 -2.34 9.30 4.96
C TYR A 40 -1.51 9.93 6.06
N VAL A 41 -0.79 10.98 5.70
CA VAL A 41 -0.04 11.86 6.61
C VAL A 41 -0.85 13.14 6.77
N PRO A 42 -1.30 13.49 7.99
CA PRO A 42 -1.96 14.78 8.22
C PRO A 42 -1.02 15.94 7.94
N ALA A 43 -1.56 17.09 7.54
CA ALA A 43 -0.75 18.31 7.46
C ALA A 43 -0.24 18.70 8.84
N ALA A 44 0.99 19.21 8.90
CA ALA A 44 1.53 19.76 10.13
C ALA A 44 0.67 20.95 10.59
N PRO A 45 0.42 21.10 11.91
CA PRO A 45 -0.25 22.27 12.45
C PRO A 45 0.51 23.52 12.04
N ALA A 46 -0.10 24.38 11.22
CA ALA A 46 0.46 25.71 11.01
C ALA A 46 0.22 26.54 12.29
N GLU A 47 1.29 27.07 12.90
CA GLU A 47 1.25 27.81 14.18
C GLU A 47 0.29 29.01 14.18
N GLN A 48 -0.12 29.50 13.00
CA GLN A 48 -0.90 30.72 12.81
C GLN A 48 -2.07 30.59 11.80
N ALA A 49 -2.37 29.40 11.29
CA ALA A 49 -3.41 29.25 10.27
C ALA A 49 -4.71 28.64 10.83
N CYS A 50 -5.81 29.37 10.69
CA CYS A 50 -7.18 28.84 10.85
C CYS A 50 -7.57 27.80 9.78
N ALA A 51 -6.62 27.36 8.95
CA ALA A 51 -6.80 26.35 7.92
C ALA A 51 -5.59 25.40 7.93
N GLN A 52 -5.86 24.12 8.13
CA GLN A 52 -4.87 23.06 7.95
C GLN A 52 -4.81 22.66 6.47
N GLY A 53 -3.61 22.39 5.96
CA GLY A 53 -3.46 21.83 4.63
C GLY A 53 -4.14 20.45 4.50
N PRO A 54 -4.41 19.96 3.28
CA PRO A 54 -5.15 18.71 3.05
C PRO A 54 -4.37 17.43 3.43
N GLY A 55 -3.18 17.53 4.02
CA GLY A 55 -2.27 16.40 4.23
C GLY A 55 -1.83 15.76 2.91
N ARG A 56 -1.23 14.57 3.00
CA ARG A 56 -0.66 13.86 1.85
C ARG A 56 -0.92 12.37 1.94
N SER A 57 -1.22 11.74 0.81
CA SER A 57 -1.34 10.29 0.72
C SER A 57 -0.07 9.65 0.17
N ARG A 58 0.22 8.43 0.62
CA ARG A 58 1.34 7.61 0.16
C ARG A 58 0.86 6.21 -0.20
N THR A 59 1.57 5.53 -1.09
CA THR A 59 1.45 4.08 -1.28
C THR A 59 2.70 3.39 -0.79
N TYR A 60 2.55 2.35 0.02
CA TYR A 60 3.61 1.46 0.43
C TYR A 60 3.62 0.19 -0.41
N LYS A 61 4.81 -0.35 -0.66
CA LYS A 61 5.00 -1.70 -1.22
C LYS A 61 6.13 -2.39 -0.46
N LEU A 62 5.78 -3.46 0.25
CA LEU A 62 6.67 -4.16 1.17
C LEU A 62 6.70 -5.66 0.86
N ALA A 63 7.78 -6.34 1.20
CA ALA A 63 7.84 -7.79 1.16
C ALA A 63 7.05 -8.39 2.35
N LEU A 64 6.16 -9.34 2.07
CA LEU A 64 5.36 -10.04 3.10
C LEU A 64 6.24 -10.77 4.11
N ARG A 65 7.39 -11.28 3.68
CA ARG A 65 8.29 -12.10 4.50
C ARG A 65 8.93 -11.33 5.66
N ASP A 66 9.41 -10.11 5.39
CA ASP A 66 10.32 -9.38 6.28
C ASP A 66 10.04 -7.87 6.35
N GLY A 67 9.00 -7.38 5.68
CA GLY A 67 8.67 -5.95 5.64
C GLY A 67 9.65 -5.11 4.84
N ALA A 68 10.58 -5.72 4.11
CA ALA A 68 11.57 -4.96 3.34
C ALA A 68 10.89 -4.11 2.25
N PRO A 69 11.37 -2.87 2.02
CA PRO A 69 10.90 -2.01 0.94
C PRO A 69 11.00 -2.68 -0.44
N ARG A 70 9.95 -2.55 -1.25
CA ARG A 70 9.85 -3.12 -2.61
C ARG A 70 9.32 -2.13 -3.64
N MET A 71 9.13 -0.86 -3.28
CA MET A 71 8.71 0.17 -4.23
C MET A 71 9.86 0.51 -5.18
N ALA A 72 9.58 0.46 -6.48
CA ALA A 72 10.52 0.90 -7.50
C ALA A 72 10.49 2.44 -7.63
N PRO A 73 11.64 3.09 -7.86
CA PRO A 73 11.69 4.52 -8.19
C PRO A 73 10.93 4.79 -9.50
N VAL A 74 10.23 5.93 -9.59
CA VAL A 74 9.58 6.35 -10.84
C VAL A 74 10.62 6.94 -11.79
N GLY A 75 10.63 6.49 -13.05
CA GLY A 75 11.43 7.10 -14.12
C GLY A 75 12.94 6.81 -14.10
N SER A 76 13.43 5.84 -13.30
CA SER A 76 14.85 5.50 -13.26
C SER A 76 15.22 4.48 -14.34
N LEU A 77 15.99 4.89 -15.34
CA LEU A 77 16.75 3.99 -16.24
C LEU A 77 18.09 3.55 -15.62
N GLN A 78 18.43 4.07 -14.44
CA GLN A 78 19.70 3.81 -13.75
C GLN A 78 19.57 2.57 -12.85
N PRO A 79 20.59 1.71 -12.78
CA PRO A 79 20.61 0.65 -11.80
C PRO A 79 20.76 1.30 -10.42
N GLN A 80 19.95 0.83 -9.45
CA GLN A 80 20.37 0.77 -8.04
C GLN A 80 20.13 2.01 -7.15
N GLN A 81 19.02 2.73 -7.28
CA GLN A 81 18.47 3.39 -6.08
C GLN A 81 17.86 2.34 -5.16
N ALA A 82 18.22 2.38 -3.88
CA ALA A 82 17.67 1.48 -2.87
C ALA A 82 16.12 1.59 -2.87
N PRO A 83 15.39 0.48 -2.79
CA PRO A 83 13.94 0.53 -2.74
C PRO A 83 13.48 1.41 -1.59
N VAL A 84 12.60 2.37 -1.90
CA VAL A 84 11.96 3.20 -0.87
C VAL A 84 10.71 2.47 -0.34
N PRO A 85 10.32 2.67 0.93
CA PRO A 85 9.15 1.98 1.48
C PRO A 85 7.84 2.49 0.86
N TYR A 86 7.81 3.76 0.43
CA TYR A 86 6.61 4.40 -0.10
C TYR A 86 6.85 5.30 -1.31
N ARG A 87 5.75 5.62 -2.00
CA ARG A 87 5.64 6.66 -3.03
C ARG A 87 4.53 7.66 -2.66
N GLU A 88 4.75 8.93 -2.92
CA GLU A 88 3.75 9.99 -2.70
C GLU A 88 2.65 9.94 -3.79
N LEU A 89 1.39 10.07 -3.38
CA LEU A 89 0.21 10.12 -4.26
C LEU A 89 -0.41 11.52 -4.38
N GLY A 90 0.20 12.50 -3.70
CA GLY A 90 -0.24 13.90 -3.71
C GLY A 90 -1.14 14.27 -2.51
N PRO A 91 -1.78 15.46 -2.56
CA PRO A 91 -2.51 16.02 -1.44
C PRO A 91 -3.83 15.27 -1.17
N GLY A 92 -4.29 15.32 0.08
CA GLY A 92 -5.58 14.76 0.47
C GLY A 92 -5.55 13.26 0.77
N LEU A 93 -6.74 12.72 1.02
CA LEU A 93 -7.01 11.29 1.16
C LEU A 93 -7.21 10.67 -0.23
N ARG A 94 -6.44 9.63 -0.54
CA ARG A 94 -6.57 8.84 -1.77
C ARG A 94 -7.26 7.51 -1.46
N GLY A 95 -7.88 6.91 -2.47
CA GLY A 95 -8.62 5.66 -2.31
C GLY A 95 -7.73 4.43 -2.09
N ASP A 96 -8.29 3.28 -2.40
CA ASP A 96 -7.62 1.99 -2.30
C ASP A 96 -6.77 1.67 -3.53
N VAL A 97 -5.83 0.73 -3.35
CA VAL A 97 -5.10 0.14 -4.46
C VAL A 97 -5.99 -0.91 -5.14
N VAL A 98 -6.25 -0.73 -6.44
CA VAL A 98 -7.20 -1.57 -7.17
C VAL A 98 -6.44 -2.55 -8.06
N PRO A 99 -6.74 -3.85 -8.00
CA PRO A 99 -6.31 -4.80 -9.00
C PRO A 99 -6.74 -4.41 -10.43
N LEU A 100 -5.79 -4.34 -11.37
CA LEU A 100 -6.08 -4.10 -12.79
C LEU A 100 -5.25 -5.03 -13.67
N GLN A 101 -5.92 -5.99 -14.32
CA GLN A 101 -5.26 -7.02 -15.15
C GLN A 101 -4.11 -7.71 -14.38
N ASN A 102 -2.88 -7.59 -14.88
CA ASN A 102 -1.66 -8.18 -14.30
C ASN A 102 -0.92 -7.21 -13.35
N GLY A 103 -1.53 -6.08 -13.00
CA GLY A 103 -0.92 -5.05 -12.17
C GLY A 103 -1.87 -4.49 -11.12
N LEU A 104 -1.41 -3.43 -10.47
CA LEU A 104 -2.15 -2.68 -9.46
C LEU A 104 -2.26 -1.23 -9.91
N LEU A 105 -3.48 -0.73 -9.96
CA LEU A 105 -3.75 0.68 -10.16
C LEU A 105 -3.65 1.40 -8.82
N LEU A 106 -2.67 2.31 -8.73
CA LEU A 106 -2.52 3.17 -7.56
C LEU A 106 -3.44 4.40 -7.68
N PRO A 107 -4.10 4.82 -6.60
CA PRO A 107 -5.07 5.91 -6.64
C PRO A 107 -4.35 7.26 -6.71
N GLY A 108 -4.73 8.12 -7.65
CA GLY A 108 -4.11 9.43 -7.77
C GLY A 108 -4.35 10.10 -9.12
N ILE A 109 -4.24 11.42 -9.12
CA ILE A 109 -4.59 12.35 -10.20
C ILE A 109 -3.29 12.94 -10.73
N ASP A 110 -2.84 12.38 -11.84
CA ASP A 110 -2.00 12.95 -12.90
C ASP A 110 -1.80 11.78 -13.85
N ALA A 111 -2.34 11.86 -15.06
CA ALA A 111 -2.37 10.80 -16.08
C ALA A 111 -0.99 10.50 -16.68
N THR A 112 0.04 10.43 -15.84
CA THR A 112 1.35 9.88 -16.19
C THR A 112 1.33 8.39 -15.90
N ASP A 113 1.99 7.60 -16.75
CA ASP A 113 2.07 6.12 -16.71
C ASP A 113 2.57 5.52 -15.37
N ALA A 114 2.88 6.34 -14.37
CA ALA A 114 3.34 5.93 -13.06
C ALA A 114 2.24 5.26 -12.20
N GLN A 115 0.96 5.29 -12.57
CA GLN A 115 -0.13 4.75 -11.74
C GLN A 115 -0.23 3.23 -11.75
N LEU A 116 0.30 2.56 -12.78
CA LEU A 116 0.28 1.11 -12.86
C LEU A 116 1.54 0.52 -12.23
N LEU A 117 1.36 -0.16 -11.10
CA LEU A 117 2.40 -0.92 -10.44
C LEU A 117 2.38 -2.36 -10.96
N SER A 118 3.46 -2.79 -11.60
CA SER A 118 3.62 -4.18 -12.02
C SER A 118 3.79 -5.11 -10.81
N VAL A 119 3.08 -6.23 -10.83
CA VAL A 119 3.21 -7.32 -9.86
C VAL A 119 3.75 -8.54 -10.62
N PRO A 120 4.87 -9.14 -10.19
CA PRO A 120 5.45 -10.26 -10.90
C PRO A 120 4.52 -11.47 -10.85
N GLY A 121 4.46 -12.27 -11.93
CA GLY A 121 3.73 -13.54 -11.96
C GLY A 121 2.25 -13.41 -12.40
N ARG A 122 1.52 -14.52 -12.31
CA ARG A 122 0.08 -14.56 -12.62
C ARG A 122 -0.72 -14.19 -11.38
N THR A 123 -1.43 -13.07 -11.44
CA THR A 123 -2.28 -12.60 -10.35
C THR A 123 -3.71 -13.09 -10.53
N ARG A 124 -4.27 -13.68 -9.48
CA ARG A 124 -5.69 -14.00 -9.38
C ARG A 124 -6.28 -13.18 -8.25
N TRP A 125 -7.18 -12.29 -8.60
CA TRP A 125 -7.82 -11.40 -7.64
C TRP A 125 -9.14 -12.03 -7.20
N ARG A 126 -9.33 -12.13 -5.88
CA ARG A 126 -10.63 -12.51 -5.34
C ARG A 126 -11.53 -11.29 -5.43
N ALA A 127 -12.33 -11.21 -6.49
CA ALA A 127 -13.44 -10.27 -6.56
C ALA A 127 -14.68 -10.93 -5.93
N TYR A 128 -15.41 -10.16 -5.14
CA TYR A 128 -16.75 -10.51 -4.69
C TYR A 128 -17.66 -9.41 -5.18
N TRP A 129 -18.72 -9.78 -5.88
CA TRP A 129 -19.84 -8.90 -6.16
C TRP A 129 -21.02 -9.47 -5.40
N ARG A 130 -21.70 -8.62 -4.62
CA ARG A 130 -22.96 -9.01 -4.00
C ARG A 130 -23.98 -9.20 -5.12
N HIS A 131 -24.56 -10.38 -5.20
CA HIS A 131 -25.68 -10.66 -6.06
C HIS A 131 -26.97 -10.70 -5.23
N GLU A 132 -27.87 -9.75 -5.50
CA GLU A 132 -29.14 -9.64 -4.79
C GLU A 132 -29.97 -10.92 -5.00
N GLY A 133 -30.51 -11.49 -3.92
CA GLY A 133 -31.27 -12.75 -3.93
C GLY A 133 -30.44 -14.04 -4.03
N VAL A 134 -29.11 -13.96 -4.08
CA VAL A 134 -28.20 -15.12 -3.93
C VAL A 134 -27.39 -15.01 -2.65
N ASP A 135 -26.90 -13.80 -2.37
CA ASP A 135 -26.18 -13.51 -1.13
C ASP A 135 -27.17 -12.90 -0.11
N GLU A 136 -27.84 -13.79 0.64
CA GLU A 136 -28.65 -13.43 1.83
C GLU A 136 -27.73 -12.97 2.98
N PRO A 137 -28.18 -12.03 3.83
CA PRO A 137 -27.40 -11.54 4.98
C PRO A 137 -27.07 -12.62 6.03
#